data_AF-A0A8X6GKP9-F1
#
_entry.id   AF-A0A8X6GKP9-F1
#
_cell.length_a   1.000
_cell.length_b   1.000
_cell.length_c   1.000
_cell.angle_alpha   90.00
_cell.angle_beta   90.00
_cell.angle_gamma   90.00
#
_symmetry.space_group_name_H-M   'P 1'
#
loop_
_entity.id
_entity.type
_entity.pdbx_description
1 polymer ?
#
loop_
_entity_poly.entity_id
_entity_poly.type
_entity_poly.pdbx_seq_one_letter_code
_entity_poly.pdbx_strand_id
1 'polypeptide(L)'
;MHRISSRYHVPRGRPSKRKMQALLKARRRKASGEIELEHQSLHVCENDLDASGNVSSNYENNEANTYTLNSSALNAATERKLFLLSSQTSVEHVIRVREDYFTKKLFEFATSNRSSVTVFYDKIREKSSNFTENDLKDLSNNLLKINSGDHTYIIKTDVGVCSCPSGSTGAFCKHQCAVMELKKIRLPNAPPVTPEDKHELALLALGPKCPPKNFFCNFKNQLSSANV
;
A
#
# COMPACT_ATOMS: atom_id res chain seq x y z
N MET A 1 26.02 45.52 24.86
CA MET A 1 24.62 45.90 24.52
C MET A 1 24.58 46.37 23.08
N HIS A 2 24.08 45.57 22.13
CA HIS A 2 23.70 46.05 20.79
C HIS A 2 22.44 45.31 20.33
N ARG A 3 21.34 46.06 20.15
CA ARG A 3 20.13 45.63 19.45
C ARG A 3 20.27 46.02 17.98
N ILE A 4 20.11 45.07 17.07
CA ILE A 4 19.85 45.34 15.65
C ILE A 4 18.43 44.86 15.36
N SER A 5 17.54 45.82 15.08
CA SER A 5 16.17 45.60 14.62
C SER A 5 16.18 45.48 13.10
N SER A 6 15.90 44.28 12.56
CA SER A 6 15.57 44.10 11.15
C SER A 6 14.06 44.17 10.98
N ARG A 7 13.56 45.29 10.45
CA ARG A 7 12.16 45.41 10.01
C ARG A 7 12.02 44.77 8.63
N TYR A 8 11.33 43.64 8.55
CA TYR A 8 10.81 43.13 7.29
C TYR A 8 9.75 44.09 6.74
N HIS A 9 10.01 44.67 5.56
CA HIS A 9 9.04 45.47 4.84
C HIS A 9 8.14 44.53 4.01
N VAL A 10 6.90 44.33 4.45
CA VAL A 10 5.89 43.62 3.65
C VAL A 10 5.22 44.64 2.72
N PRO A 11 5.30 44.49 1.39
CA PRO A 11 4.66 45.43 0.48
C PRO A 11 3.14 45.26 0.57
N ARG A 12 2.46 46.28 1.09
CA ARG A 12 0.99 46.36 1.09
C ARG A 12 0.52 46.86 -0.27
N GLY A 13 0.18 45.92 -1.15
CA GLY A 13 -0.56 46.20 -2.37
C GLY A 13 -1.17 44.91 -2.91
N ARG A 14 -2.52 44.83 -2.97
CA ARG A 14 -3.19 43.70 -3.65
C ARG A 14 -2.75 43.73 -5.12
N PRO A 15 -2.17 42.65 -5.67
CA PRO A 15 -1.83 42.60 -7.08
C PRO A 15 -3.12 42.74 -7.91
N SER A 16 -3.06 43.54 -8.98
CA SER A 16 -4.19 43.68 -9.90
C SER A 16 -4.60 42.32 -10.46
N LYS A 17 -5.89 42.14 -10.77
CA LYS A 17 -6.45 40.86 -11.26
C LYS A 17 -5.64 40.28 -12.44
N ARG A 18 -5.09 41.13 -13.31
CA ARG A 18 -4.21 40.74 -14.43
C ARG A 18 -2.87 40.14 -13.96
N LYS A 19 -2.24 40.73 -12.95
CA LYS A 19 -0.97 40.24 -12.37
C LYS A 19 -1.16 38.89 -11.66
N MET A 20 -2.33 38.70 -11.04
CA MET A 20 -2.70 37.46 -10.37
C MET A 20 -3.00 36.32 -11.37
N GLN A 21 -3.67 36.62 -12.49
CA GLN A 21 -3.85 35.66 -13.59
C GLN A 21 -2.52 35.27 -14.27
N ALA A 22 -1.59 36.22 -14.43
CA ALA A 22 -0.27 35.94 -14.98
C ALA A 22 0.54 34.99 -14.06
N LEU A 23 0.51 35.22 -12.74
CA LEU A 23 1.14 34.33 -11.76
C LEU A 23 0.52 32.93 -11.73
N LEU A 24 -0.81 32.83 -11.86
CA LEU A 24 -1.50 31.54 -11.96
C LEU A 24 -1.18 30.79 -13.26
N LYS A 25 -1.07 31.50 -14.40
CA LYS A 25 -0.62 30.90 -15.67
C LYS A 25 0.84 30.44 -15.61
N ALA A 26 1.73 31.20 -14.98
CA ALA A 26 3.13 30.80 -14.80
C ALA A 26 3.26 29.57 -13.89
N ARG A 27 2.50 29.51 -12.79
CA ARG A 27 2.43 28.32 -11.92
C ARG A 27 1.87 27.10 -12.64
N ARG A 28 0.84 27.27 -13.48
CA ARG A 28 0.32 26.17 -14.31
C ARG A 28 1.36 25.63 -15.29
N ARG A 29 2.09 26.51 -15.99
CA ARG A 29 3.17 26.08 -16.92
C ARG A 29 4.31 25.35 -16.22
N LYS A 30 4.66 25.75 -14.99
CA LYS A 30 5.68 25.07 -14.18
C LYS A 30 5.21 23.68 -13.72
N ALA A 31 3.95 23.56 -13.30
CA ALA A 31 3.33 22.27 -12.99
C ALA A 31 3.19 21.37 -14.23
N SER A 32 2.87 21.93 -15.41
CA SER A 32 2.80 21.17 -16.67
C SER A 32 4.17 20.60 -17.09
N GLY A 33 5.25 21.37 -16.93
CA GLY A 33 6.61 20.92 -17.24
C GLY A 33 7.16 19.91 -16.22
N GLU A 34 6.76 19.98 -14.96
CA GLU A 34 7.09 18.97 -13.95
C GLU A 34 6.33 17.65 -14.16
N ILE A 35 5.08 17.71 -14.67
CA ILE A 35 4.30 16.52 -15.05
C ILE A 35 4.88 15.82 -16.29
N GLU A 36 5.45 16.55 -17.25
CA GLU A 36 6.10 15.95 -18.44
C GLU A 36 7.39 15.18 -18.08
N LEU A 37 8.11 15.58 -17.04
CA LEU A 37 9.29 14.86 -16.55
C LEU A 37 8.94 13.60 -15.74
N GLU A 38 7.81 13.58 -15.03
CA GLU A 38 7.31 12.36 -14.37
C GLU A 38 6.69 11.36 -15.37
N HIS A 39 6.05 11.83 -16.45
CA HIS A 39 5.46 10.96 -17.47
C HIS A 39 6.50 10.18 -18.29
N GLN A 40 7.73 10.67 -18.43
CA GLN A 40 8.82 9.93 -19.10
C GLN A 40 9.40 8.78 -18.28
N SER A 41 9.10 8.71 -16.97
CA SER A 41 9.51 7.58 -16.11
C SER A 41 8.46 6.48 -15.99
N LEU A 42 7.31 6.64 -16.67
CA LEU A 42 6.19 5.69 -16.70
C LEU A 42 5.82 5.34 -18.15
N HIS A 43 6.78 4.84 -18.92
CA HIS A 43 6.47 4.09 -20.13
C HIS A 43 6.16 2.63 -19.73
N VAL A 44 4.91 2.38 -19.35
CA VAL A 44 4.37 1.01 -19.38
C VAL A 44 3.95 0.76 -20.83
N CYS A 45 4.49 -0.29 -21.44
CA CYS A 45 4.02 -0.77 -22.73
C CYS A 45 2.55 -1.21 -22.59
N GLU A 46 1.63 -0.39 -23.07
CA GLU A 46 0.29 -0.82 -23.44
C GLU A 46 0.42 -1.73 -24.67
N ASN A 47 0.57 -3.03 -24.45
CA ASN A 47 0.23 -4.11 -25.35
C ASN A 47 0.44 -5.40 -24.55
N ASP A 48 -0.66 -5.97 -24.06
CA ASP A 48 -0.88 -7.40 -23.77
C ASP A 48 -2.14 -7.53 -22.89
N LEU A 49 -3.28 -7.09 -23.45
CA LEU A 49 -4.62 -7.36 -22.92
C LEU A 49 -5.10 -8.72 -23.44
N ASP A 50 -4.36 -9.79 -23.18
CA ASP A 50 -4.81 -11.16 -23.46
C ASP A 50 -4.38 -12.09 -22.32
N ALA A 51 -5.05 -11.95 -21.18
CA ALA A 51 -5.05 -12.99 -20.15
C ALA A 51 -6.45 -13.07 -19.51
N SER A 52 -7.32 -13.83 -20.17
CA SER A 52 -8.60 -14.29 -19.66
C SER A 52 -8.38 -15.15 -18.40
N GLY A 53 -8.42 -14.51 -17.23
CA GLY A 53 -8.27 -15.16 -15.94
C GLY A 53 -9.04 -14.41 -14.85
N ASN A 54 -10.34 -14.71 -14.75
CA ASN A 54 -11.23 -14.44 -13.61
C ASN A 54 -10.93 -13.15 -12.79
N VAL A 55 -11.28 -12.00 -13.36
CA VAL A 55 -10.95 -10.63 -12.88
C VAL A 55 -11.54 -10.30 -11.50
N SER A 56 -12.56 -11.03 -11.04
CA SER A 56 -13.29 -10.69 -9.80
C SER A 56 -12.51 -11.01 -8.51
N SER A 57 -11.74 -12.10 -8.47
CA SER A 57 -11.02 -12.49 -7.24
C SER A 57 -9.71 -11.72 -7.01
N ASN A 58 -9.17 -11.11 -8.08
CA ASN A 58 -7.98 -10.28 -7.97
C ASN A 58 -8.31 -8.87 -7.45
N TYR A 59 -9.51 -8.34 -7.71
CA TYR A 59 -9.89 -7.00 -7.22
C TYR A 59 -10.06 -6.95 -5.69
N GLU A 60 -10.71 -7.94 -5.08
CA GLU A 60 -10.93 -7.96 -3.62
C GLU A 60 -9.64 -8.18 -2.81
N ASN A 61 -8.70 -8.95 -3.35
CA ASN A 61 -7.38 -9.18 -2.73
C ASN A 61 -6.38 -8.04 -3.02
N ASN A 62 -6.58 -7.29 -4.11
CA ASN A 62 -5.75 -6.13 -4.43
C ASN A 62 -6.22 -4.87 -3.68
N GLU A 63 -7.51 -4.75 -3.35
CA GLU A 63 -7.98 -3.70 -2.43
C GLU A 63 -7.28 -3.83 -1.06
N ALA A 64 -7.27 -5.01 -0.43
CA ALA A 64 -6.59 -5.20 0.85
C ALA A 64 -5.07 -4.89 0.82
N ASN A 65 -4.39 -5.15 -0.31
CA ASN A 65 -2.96 -4.93 -0.49
C ASN A 65 -2.59 -3.52 -0.99
N THR A 66 -3.51 -2.79 -1.62
CA THR A 66 -3.30 -1.39 -2.04
C THR A 66 -3.41 -0.41 -0.86
N TYR A 67 -4.10 -0.78 0.22
CA TYR A 67 -4.29 0.10 1.38
C TYR A 67 -3.08 0.20 2.32
N THR A 68 -2.09 -0.69 2.20
CA THR A 68 -0.81 -0.53 2.91
C THR A 68 0.20 0.36 2.18
N LEU A 69 -0.14 0.87 0.98
CA LEU A 69 0.89 1.29 0.04
C LEU A 69 0.85 2.67 -0.60
N ASN A 70 -0.14 3.53 -0.36
CA ASN A 70 -0.04 4.91 -0.86
C ASN A 70 -0.84 5.90 -0.02
N SER A 71 -0.25 6.39 1.06
CA SER A 71 -0.82 7.54 1.78
C SER A 71 -0.78 8.82 0.94
N SER A 72 0.21 9.03 0.07
CA SER A 72 0.36 10.28 -0.69
C SER A 72 -0.53 10.38 -1.94
N ALA A 73 -0.60 9.33 -2.78
CA ALA A 73 -1.40 9.33 -4.00
C ALA A 73 -2.91 9.23 -3.72
N LEU A 74 -3.30 8.46 -2.68
CA LEU A 74 -4.68 8.41 -2.23
C LEU A 74 -5.10 9.78 -1.66
N ASN A 75 -4.25 10.45 -0.89
CA ASN A 75 -4.53 11.81 -0.40
C ASN A 75 -4.71 12.80 -1.55
N ALA A 76 -3.87 12.80 -2.58
CA ALA A 76 -3.99 13.70 -3.72
C ALA A 76 -5.26 13.47 -4.58
N ALA A 77 -5.67 12.21 -4.76
CA ALA A 77 -6.93 11.87 -5.45
C ALA A 77 -8.16 12.21 -4.59
N THR A 78 -8.05 12.04 -3.28
CA THR A 78 -9.12 12.34 -2.31
C THR A 78 -9.31 13.85 -2.15
N GLU A 79 -8.23 14.65 -2.17
CA GLU A 79 -8.29 16.11 -2.12
C GLU A 79 -9.00 16.72 -3.33
N ARG A 80 -8.77 16.18 -4.54
CA ARG A 80 -9.47 16.62 -5.76
C ARG A 80 -10.97 16.27 -5.75
N LYS A 81 -11.34 15.17 -5.09
CA LYS A 81 -12.75 14.73 -4.96
C LYS A 81 -13.48 15.43 -3.80
N LEU A 82 -12.78 15.73 -2.71
CA LEU A 82 -13.29 16.52 -1.57
C LEU A 82 -13.58 17.98 -1.94
N PHE A 83 -12.80 18.56 -2.85
CA PHE A 83 -13.06 19.92 -3.35
C PHE A 83 -14.37 20.04 -4.13
N LEU A 84 -14.88 18.96 -4.71
CA LEU A 84 -16.15 18.95 -5.48
C LEU A 84 -17.38 18.65 -4.62
N LEU A 85 -17.21 18.13 -3.40
CA LEU A 85 -18.30 17.77 -2.48
C LEU A 85 -18.56 18.84 -1.41
N SER A 86 -17.95 20.02 -1.54
CA SER A 86 -18.06 21.12 -0.59
C SER A 86 -19.40 21.86 -0.66
N SER A 87 -20.51 21.13 -0.50
CA SER A 87 -21.77 21.78 -0.13
C SER A 87 -22.40 21.28 1.17
N GLN A 88 -22.22 20.03 1.66
CA GLN A 88 -22.89 19.63 2.93
C GLN A 88 -22.23 18.53 3.81
N THR A 89 -21.02 18.04 3.54
CA THR A 89 -20.38 17.05 4.44
C THR A 89 -19.14 17.62 5.12
N SER A 90 -19.11 17.57 6.46
CA SER A 90 -17.91 17.92 7.22
C SER A 90 -16.82 16.88 6.95
N VAL A 91 -15.56 17.32 6.93
CA VAL A 91 -14.38 16.43 6.84
C VAL A 91 -14.45 15.33 7.91
N GLU A 92 -14.94 15.68 9.10
CA GLU A 92 -15.18 14.76 10.22
C GLU A 92 -16.09 13.58 9.85
N HIS A 93 -17.18 13.85 9.12
CA HIS A 93 -18.09 12.80 8.70
C HIS A 93 -17.42 11.83 7.71
N VAL A 94 -16.63 12.35 6.77
CA VAL A 94 -15.89 11.52 5.80
C VAL A 94 -14.85 10.65 6.50
N ILE A 95 -14.12 11.21 7.47
CA ILE A 95 -13.13 10.46 8.26
C ILE A 95 -13.84 9.35 9.02
N ARG A 96 -14.90 9.66 9.76
CA ARG A 96 -15.63 8.66 10.56
C ARG A 96 -16.17 7.52 9.71
N VAL A 97 -16.81 7.82 8.58
CA VAL A 97 -17.35 6.78 7.67
C VAL A 97 -16.23 5.88 7.15
N ARG A 98 -15.05 6.43 6.87
CA ARG A 98 -13.88 5.65 6.44
C ARG A 98 -13.30 4.82 7.57
N GLU A 99 -13.16 5.38 8.76
CA GLU A 99 -12.68 4.65 9.95
C GLU A 99 -13.59 3.46 10.27
N ASP A 100 -14.92 3.68 10.27
CA ASP A 100 -15.90 2.60 10.50
C ASP A 100 -15.79 1.52 9.42
N TYR A 101 -15.66 1.92 8.15
CA TYR A 101 -15.46 0.99 7.04
C TYR A 101 -14.18 0.17 7.18
N PHE A 102 -13.04 0.82 7.44
CA PHE A 102 -11.76 0.15 7.57
C PHE A 102 -11.69 -0.74 8.82
N THR A 103 -12.22 -0.28 9.94
CA THR A 103 -12.36 -1.07 11.16
C THR A 103 -13.11 -2.36 10.88
N LYS A 104 -14.27 -2.25 10.23
CA LYS A 104 -15.06 -3.42 9.84
C LYS A 104 -14.28 -4.35 8.91
N LYS A 105 -13.63 -3.81 7.88
CA LYS A 105 -12.88 -4.62 6.92
C LYS A 105 -11.68 -5.33 7.53
N LEU A 106 -10.85 -4.62 8.29
CA LEU A 106 -9.68 -5.19 8.96
C LEU A 106 -10.09 -6.30 9.94
N PHE A 107 -11.15 -6.07 10.72
CA PHE A 107 -11.66 -7.08 11.65
C PHE A 107 -12.29 -8.28 10.92
N GLU A 108 -13.05 -8.06 9.85
CA GLU A 108 -13.54 -9.13 8.97
C GLU A 108 -12.39 -9.98 8.44
N PHE A 109 -11.30 -9.37 7.95
CA PHE A 109 -10.12 -10.11 7.49
C PHE A 109 -9.45 -10.90 8.62
N ALA A 110 -9.25 -10.29 9.79
CA ALA A 110 -8.63 -10.93 10.95
C ALA A 110 -9.41 -12.16 11.45
N THR A 111 -10.74 -12.02 11.53
CA THR A 111 -11.65 -13.09 11.98
C THR A 111 -12.01 -14.06 10.87
N SER A 112 -11.68 -13.75 9.62
CA SER A 112 -12.02 -14.61 8.51
C SER A 112 -11.31 -15.96 8.69
N ASN A 113 -12.13 -16.98 8.88
CA ASN A 113 -11.72 -18.37 8.66
C ASN A 113 -11.78 -18.71 7.16
N ARG A 114 -11.76 -17.67 6.30
CA ARG A 114 -11.90 -17.80 4.86
C ARG A 114 -10.67 -18.54 4.35
N SER A 115 -10.92 -19.76 3.90
CA SER A 115 -9.96 -20.55 3.14
C SER A 115 -9.37 -19.77 1.97
N SER A 116 -10.05 -18.75 1.42
CA SER A 116 -9.56 -17.99 0.27
C SER A 116 -8.20 -17.32 0.50
N VAL A 117 -7.92 -16.74 1.67
CA VAL A 117 -6.63 -16.07 1.95
C VAL A 117 -5.53 -17.12 2.09
N THR A 118 -5.79 -18.20 2.83
CA THR A 118 -4.85 -19.32 2.98
C THR A 118 -4.60 -20.01 1.63
N VAL A 119 -5.64 -20.31 0.87
CA VAL A 119 -5.56 -20.92 -0.47
C VAL A 119 -4.83 -20.00 -1.45
N PHE A 120 -5.05 -18.69 -1.38
CA PHE A 120 -4.30 -17.72 -2.17
C PHE A 120 -2.82 -17.76 -1.82
N TYR A 121 -2.49 -17.71 -0.52
CA TYR A 121 -1.12 -17.80 -0.04
C TYR A 121 -0.45 -19.11 -0.46
N ASP A 122 -1.10 -20.25 -0.27
CA ASP A 122 -0.59 -21.57 -0.63
C ASP A 122 -0.29 -21.67 -2.13
N LYS A 123 -1.18 -21.15 -2.99
CA LYS A 123 -0.96 -21.08 -4.43
C LYS A 123 0.24 -20.22 -4.81
N ILE A 124 0.45 -19.10 -4.13
CA ILE A 124 1.62 -18.24 -4.36
C ILE A 124 2.88 -18.94 -3.86
N ARG A 125 2.81 -19.59 -2.71
CA ARG A 125 3.91 -20.31 -2.08
C ARG A 125 4.41 -21.44 -2.96
N GLU A 126 3.49 -22.20 -3.57
CA GLU A 126 3.80 -23.22 -4.57
C GLU A 126 4.56 -22.62 -5.76
N LYS A 127 4.08 -21.49 -6.30
CA LYS A 127 4.75 -20.78 -7.41
C LYS A 127 6.11 -20.19 -7.02
N SER A 128 6.36 -19.97 -5.73
CA SER A 128 7.64 -19.48 -5.22
C SER A 128 8.63 -20.59 -4.85
N SER A 129 8.20 -21.85 -4.86
CA SER A 129 9.03 -22.98 -4.38
C SER A 129 10.34 -23.18 -5.17
N ASN A 130 10.38 -22.75 -6.43
CA ASN A 130 11.54 -22.93 -7.30
C ASN A 130 12.65 -21.89 -7.08
N PHE A 131 12.42 -20.86 -6.26
CA PHE A 131 13.45 -19.86 -5.97
C PHE A 131 14.40 -20.36 -4.89
N THR A 132 15.68 -20.08 -5.08
CA THR A 132 16.76 -20.41 -4.16
C THR A 132 17.49 -19.15 -3.71
N GLU A 133 18.35 -19.26 -2.70
CA GLU A 133 19.16 -18.11 -2.25
C GLU A 133 20.05 -17.54 -3.35
N ASN A 134 20.50 -18.36 -4.30
CA ASN A 134 21.31 -17.93 -5.44
C ASN A 134 20.56 -17.01 -6.40
N ASP A 135 19.23 -17.08 -6.41
CA ASP A 135 18.39 -16.21 -7.22
C ASP A 135 18.24 -14.82 -6.61
N LEU A 136 18.60 -14.64 -5.34
CA LEU A 136 18.49 -13.38 -4.61
C LEU A 136 19.82 -12.66 -4.52
N LYS A 137 19.76 -11.35 -4.67
CA LYS A 137 20.89 -10.45 -4.42
C LYS A 137 20.44 -9.24 -3.62
N ASP A 138 21.08 -9.01 -2.49
CA ASP A 138 20.92 -7.80 -1.70
C ASP A 138 21.53 -6.61 -2.46
N LEU A 139 20.76 -5.55 -2.70
CA LEU A 139 21.24 -4.33 -3.36
C LEU A 139 21.56 -3.23 -2.35
N SER A 140 20.66 -3.00 -1.40
CA SER A 140 20.82 -2.04 -0.30
C SER A 140 19.78 -2.31 0.78
N ASN A 141 19.73 -1.49 1.84
CA ASN A 141 18.69 -1.62 2.87
C ASN A 141 17.30 -1.63 2.24
N ASN A 142 16.56 -2.68 2.59
CA ASN A 142 15.20 -2.97 2.12
C ASN A 142 15.04 -3.25 0.62
N LEU A 143 16.10 -3.21 -0.19
CA LEU A 143 16.05 -3.46 -1.63
C LEU A 143 16.72 -4.77 -2.01
N LEU A 144 15.94 -5.67 -2.59
CA LEU A 144 16.37 -6.98 -3.05
C LEU A 144 16.15 -7.10 -4.55
N LYS A 145 17.06 -7.81 -5.21
CA LYS A 145 16.94 -8.22 -6.60
C LYS A 145 16.69 -9.73 -6.64
N ILE A 146 15.74 -10.18 -7.45
CA ILE A 146 15.47 -11.62 -7.65
C ILE A 146 15.45 -11.99 -9.13
N ASN A 147 16.17 -13.04 -9.50
CA ASN A 147 16.14 -13.61 -10.83
C ASN A 147 15.01 -14.63 -10.94
N SER A 148 14.26 -14.58 -12.06
CA SER A 148 13.06 -15.37 -12.29
C SER A 148 13.03 -15.80 -13.76
N GLY A 149 13.78 -16.83 -14.11
CA GLY A 149 14.05 -17.18 -15.51
C GLY A 149 14.91 -16.10 -16.16
N ASP A 150 14.51 -15.64 -17.34
CA ASP A 150 15.22 -14.61 -18.11
C ASP A 150 14.97 -13.17 -17.63
N HIS A 151 14.15 -13.01 -16.60
CA HIS A 151 13.78 -11.70 -16.06
C HIS A 151 14.33 -11.50 -14.65
N THR A 152 14.59 -10.24 -14.34
CA THR A 152 14.94 -9.83 -12.99
C THR A 152 13.94 -8.80 -12.47
N TYR A 153 13.53 -8.96 -11.22
CA TYR A 153 12.67 -8.02 -10.51
C TYR A 153 13.34 -7.45 -9.26
N ILE A 154 12.91 -6.25 -8.89
CA ILE A 154 13.34 -5.55 -7.68
C ILE A 154 12.19 -5.58 -6.68
N ILE A 155 12.48 -5.96 -5.44
CA ILE A 155 11.55 -5.91 -4.31
C ILE A 155 11.99 -4.83 -3.33
N LYS A 156 11.07 -3.94 -2.97
CA LYS A 156 11.19 -3.04 -1.82
C LYS A 156 10.46 -3.67 -0.64
N THR A 157 11.21 -4.17 0.34
CA THR A 157 10.68 -5.00 1.43
C THR A 157 10.01 -4.22 2.55
N ASP A 158 10.44 -2.98 2.77
CA ASP A 158 9.85 -2.03 3.72
C ASP A 158 8.46 -1.54 3.30
N VAL A 159 8.26 -1.38 2.00
CA VAL A 159 7.00 -0.91 1.42
C VAL A 159 6.15 -2.12 0.98
N GLY A 160 6.78 -3.25 0.60
CA GLY A 160 6.06 -4.43 0.13
C GLY A 160 5.66 -4.30 -1.34
N VAL A 161 6.56 -3.82 -2.20
CA VAL A 161 6.32 -3.70 -3.66
C VAL A 161 7.34 -4.53 -4.42
N CYS A 162 6.92 -5.14 -5.52
CA CYS A 162 7.80 -5.81 -6.47
C CYS A 162 7.64 -5.18 -7.87
N SER A 163 8.72 -5.09 -8.64
CA SER A 163 8.67 -4.53 -9.99
C SER A 163 8.06 -5.46 -11.04
N CYS A 164 7.59 -6.65 -10.68
CA CYS A 164 6.90 -7.54 -11.62
C CYS A 164 5.47 -7.05 -11.92
N PRO A 165 4.84 -7.46 -13.04
CA PRO A 165 3.53 -6.93 -13.45
C PRO A 165 2.43 -7.07 -12.37
N SER A 166 2.43 -8.16 -11.60
CA SER A 166 1.49 -8.30 -10.49
C SER A 166 1.85 -7.41 -9.30
N GLY A 167 3.13 -7.42 -8.92
CA GLY A 167 3.62 -6.72 -7.73
C GLY A 167 3.69 -5.21 -7.86
N SER A 168 3.77 -4.68 -9.07
CA SER A 168 3.86 -3.24 -9.33
C SER A 168 2.57 -2.51 -8.92
N THR A 169 1.46 -3.25 -8.85
CA THR A 169 0.16 -2.76 -8.37
C THR A 169 0.01 -2.82 -6.85
N GLY A 170 1.00 -3.35 -6.12
CA GLY A 170 0.95 -3.57 -4.67
C GLY A 170 0.50 -4.98 -4.27
N ALA A 171 0.00 -5.79 -5.20
CA ALA A 171 -0.42 -7.16 -4.92
C ALA A 171 0.76 -8.05 -4.47
N PHE A 172 0.52 -8.88 -3.45
CA PHE A 172 1.49 -9.87 -3.01
C PHE A 172 1.78 -10.90 -4.12
N CYS A 173 3.02 -10.97 -4.59
CA CYS A 173 3.41 -11.82 -5.72
C CYS A 173 4.36 -12.97 -5.32
N LYS A 174 4.58 -13.92 -6.24
CA LYS A 174 5.48 -15.07 -6.01
C LYS A 174 6.92 -14.66 -5.65
N HIS A 175 7.40 -13.54 -6.18
CA HIS A 175 8.74 -13.02 -5.90
C HIS A 175 8.86 -12.50 -4.47
N GLN A 176 7.82 -11.82 -3.99
CA GLN A 176 7.73 -11.35 -2.61
C GLN A 176 7.62 -12.53 -1.64
N CYS A 177 6.82 -13.53 -1.98
CA CYS A 177 6.72 -14.77 -1.22
C CYS A 177 8.08 -15.49 -1.12
N ALA A 178 8.82 -15.61 -2.22
CA ALA A 178 10.15 -16.19 -2.23
C ALA A 178 11.11 -15.45 -1.28
N VAL A 179 11.15 -14.12 -1.37
CA VAL A 179 11.94 -13.27 -0.47
C VAL A 179 11.57 -13.50 0.99
N MET A 180 10.26 -13.49 1.29
CA MET A 180 9.75 -13.67 2.65
C MET A 180 10.17 -15.02 3.24
N GLU A 181 10.07 -16.09 2.44
CA GLU A 181 10.40 -17.46 2.84
C GLU A 181 11.91 -17.69 2.95
N LEU A 182 12.72 -17.11 2.06
CA LEU A 182 14.18 -17.30 2.05
C LEU A 182 14.90 -16.42 3.07
N LYS A 183 14.50 -15.15 3.20
CA LYS A 183 15.12 -14.21 4.14
C LYS A 183 14.47 -14.22 5.52
N LYS A 184 13.36 -14.96 5.71
CA LYS A 184 12.58 -15.02 6.96
C LYS A 184 12.18 -13.65 7.49
N ILE A 185 11.91 -12.71 6.58
CA ILE A 185 11.41 -11.37 6.90
C ILE A 185 9.89 -11.33 6.79
N ARG A 186 9.25 -10.33 7.38
CA ARG A 186 7.83 -10.02 7.15
C ARG A 186 7.71 -8.89 6.12
N LEU A 187 6.74 -9.01 5.23
CA LEU A 187 6.40 -7.96 4.28
C LEU A 187 5.06 -7.32 4.68
N PRO A 188 4.91 -5.99 4.58
CA PRO A 188 3.72 -5.29 5.05
C PRO A 188 2.45 -5.59 4.24
N ASN A 189 2.60 -6.06 2.99
CA ASN A 189 1.50 -6.49 2.13
C ASN A 189 1.33 -8.02 2.11
N ALA A 190 1.99 -8.76 3.01
CA ALA A 190 1.82 -10.20 3.10
C ALA A 190 0.39 -10.55 3.57
N PRO A 191 -0.26 -11.57 2.98
CA PRO A 191 -1.58 -12.01 3.43
C PRO A 191 -1.55 -12.47 4.90
N PRO A 192 -2.55 -12.11 5.72
CA PRO A 192 -2.60 -12.47 7.13
C PRO A 192 -3.01 -13.93 7.34
N VAL A 193 -2.05 -14.85 7.24
CA VAL A 193 -2.30 -16.29 7.34
C VAL A 193 -2.04 -16.86 8.73
N THR A 194 -1.17 -16.24 9.52
CA THR A 194 -0.86 -16.72 10.88
C THR A 194 -1.79 -16.11 11.94
N PRO A 195 -1.97 -16.76 13.10
CA PRO A 195 -2.69 -16.18 14.22
C PRO A 195 -2.11 -14.84 14.68
N GLU A 196 -0.79 -14.67 14.57
CA GLU A 196 -0.07 -13.42 14.83
C GLU A 196 -0.56 -12.32 13.88
N ASP A 197 -0.54 -12.56 12.58
CA ASP A 197 -0.94 -11.55 11.57
C ASP A 197 -2.41 -11.18 11.73
N LYS A 198 -3.27 -12.17 12.01
CA LYS A 198 -4.70 -11.96 12.27
C LYS A 198 -4.92 -11.11 13.53
N HIS A 199 -4.19 -11.40 14.60
CA HIS A 199 -4.28 -10.63 15.83
C HIS A 199 -3.77 -9.18 15.64
N GLU A 200 -2.68 -8.97 14.90
CA GLU A 200 -2.17 -7.63 14.58
C GLU A 200 -3.21 -6.81 13.80
N LEU A 201 -3.88 -7.40 12.80
CA LEU A 201 -4.97 -6.74 12.08
C LEU A 201 -6.19 -6.44 12.97
N ALA A 202 -6.57 -7.37 13.85
CA ALA A 202 -7.65 -7.13 14.80
C ALA A 202 -7.31 -6.05 15.83
N LEU A 203 -6.05 -5.96 16.24
CA LEU A 203 -5.56 -4.93 17.15
C LEU A 203 -5.61 -3.55 16.48
N LEU A 204 -5.24 -3.46 15.21
CA LEU A 204 -5.40 -2.23 14.43
C LEU A 204 -6.86 -1.81 14.30
N ALA A 205 -7.78 -2.76 14.12
CA ALA A 205 -9.20 -2.48 13.97
C ALA A 205 -9.88 -2.09 15.28
N LEU A 206 -9.64 -2.84 16.36
CA LEU A 206 -10.41 -2.76 17.61
C LEU A 206 -9.66 -2.03 18.73
N GLY A 207 -8.36 -1.79 18.57
CA GLY A 207 -7.50 -1.23 19.60
C GLY A 207 -7.58 -2.07 20.89
N PRO A 208 -7.78 -1.44 22.07
CA PRO A 208 -7.85 -2.14 23.35
C PRO A 208 -8.97 -3.18 23.48
N LYS A 209 -9.96 -3.17 22.58
CA LYS A 209 -11.07 -4.13 22.57
C LYS A 209 -10.73 -5.42 21.83
N CYS A 210 -9.51 -5.54 21.29
CA CYS A 210 -9.07 -6.72 20.57
C CYS A 210 -9.07 -7.97 21.47
N PRO A 211 -9.65 -9.11 21.01
CA PRO A 211 -9.52 -10.38 21.70
C PRO A 211 -8.06 -10.82 21.87
N PRO A 212 -7.74 -11.66 22.86
CA PRO A 212 -6.39 -12.19 23.00
C PRO A 212 -6.01 -13.02 21.77
N LYS A 213 -4.72 -13.04 21.43
CA LYS A 213 -4.15 -13.77 20.28
C LYS A 213 -4.68 -15.20 20.09
N ASN A 214 -4.87 -15.95 21.18
CA ASN A 214 -5.37 -17.33 21.13
C ASN A 214 -6.77 -17.47 20.49
N PHE A 215 -7.56 -16.39 20.47
CA PHE A 215 -8.84 -16.32 19.77
C PHE A 215 -8.68 -16.55 18.26
N PHE A 216 -7.54 -16.15 17.68
CA PHE A 216 -7.26 -16.24 16.25
C PHE A 216 -6.53 -17.54 15.86
N CYS A 217 -6.24 -18.42 16.83
CA CYS A 217 -5.67 -19.73 16.57
C CYS A 217 -6.70 -20.65 15.91
N ASN A 218 -6.25 -21.46 14.95
CA ASN A 218 -7.08 -22.51 14.38
C ASN A 218 -7.56 -23.47 15.48
N PHE A 219 -8.82 -23.89 15.43
CA PHE A 219 -9.40 -24.84 16.40
C PHE A 219 -8.54 -26.10 16.62
N LYS A 220 -7.84 -26.60 15.59
CA LYS A 220 -6.92 -27.75 15.71
C LYS A 220 -5.73 -27.49 16.64
N ASN A 221 -5.24 -26.26 16.73
CA ASN A 221 -4.10 -25.88 17.57
C ASN A 221 -4.51 -25.58 19.03
N GLN A 222 -5.81 -25.39 19.28
CA GLN A 222 -6.34 -25.20 20.63
C GLN A 222 -6.46 -26.53 21.40
N LEU A 223 -6.59 -27.66 20.70
CA LEU A 223 -6.67 -28.99 21.33
C LEU A 223 -5.30 -29.54 21.77
N SER A 224 -4.20 -29.14 21.11
CA SER A 224 -2.85 -29.57 21.50
C SER A 224 -2.30 -28.84 22.73
N SER A 225 -2.86 -27.67 23.05
CA SER A 225 -2.51 -26.88 24.24
C SER A 225 -3.39 -27.19 25.46
N ALA A 226 -4.44 -28.00 25.29
CA ALA A 226 -5.34 -28.43 26.37
C ALA A 226 -4.98 -29.79 26.97
N ASN A 227 -3.92 -30.45 26.48
CA ASN A 227 -3.46 -31.77 26.92
C ASN A 227 -2.08 -31.73 27.63
N VAL A 228 -1.73 -30.61 28.27
CA VAL A 228 -0.55 -30.50 29.15
C VAL A 228 -1.00 -30.14 30.55
#